data_AF-A0A373FRZ6-F1
#
_entry.id   AF-A0A373FRZ6-F1
#
_cell.length_a   1.000
_cell.length_b   1.000
_cell.length_c   1.000
_cell.angle_alpha   90.00
_cell.angle_beta   90.00
_cell.angle_gamma   90.00
#
_symmetry.space_group_name_H-M   'P 1'
#
loop_
_entity.id
_entity.type
_entity.pdbx_description
1 polymer ?
#
loop_
_entity_poly.entity_id
_entity_poly.type
_entity_poly.pdbx_seq_one_letter_code
_entity_poly.pdbx_strand_id
1 'polypeptide(L)'
;MKPAEAFIDLGDGQRIELPPIDIKPSKVLDMDALVPGIAPLWDALETLCVAGCCGIDAFDFSNEQLAIARRKLDAANMHQQLSRLQRLLADAHLPVVVSKRLNQYLARDAARQLMTHLLRHF
;
A
#
# COMPACT_ATOMS: atom_id res chain seq x y z
N MET A 1 -1.42 12.28 -9.85
CA MET A 1 -1.46 11.78 -8.46
C MET A 1 -2.13 12.80 -7.59
N LYS A 2 -3.10 12.34 -6.79
CA LYS A 2 -3.86 13.18 -5.84
C LYS A 2 -2.90 13.72 -4.77
N PRO A 3 -3.08 14.96 -4.27
CA PRO A 3 -2.39 15.41 -3.07
C PRO A 3 -2.70 14.45 -1.92
N ALA A 4 -1.68 14.07 -1.13
CA ALA A 4 -1.83 13.11 -0.04
C ALA A 4 -2.87 13.62 0.97
N GLU A 5 -3.87 12.80 1.29
CA GLU A 5 -4.57 12.97 2.56
C GLU A 5 -3.58 12.84 3.72
N ALA A 6 -3.93 13.37 4.89
CA ALA A 6 -3.01 13.35 6.03
C ALA A 6 -2.81 11.94 6.60
N PHE A 7 -3.60 10.94 6.17
CA PHE A 7 -3.52 9.57 6.68
C PHE A 7 -4.06 8.54 5.68
N ILE A 8 -3.79 7.26 5.95
CA ILE A 8 -4.46 6.10 5.34
C ILE A 8 -5.35 5.48 6.41
N ASP A 9 -6.64 5.31 6.12
CA ASP A 9 -7.57 4.61 7.02
C ASP A 9 -7.36 3.09 6.93
N LEU A 10 -7.21 2.43 8.08
CA LEU A 10 -7.08 0.98 8.20
C LEU A 10 -8.35 0.32 8.76
N GLY A 11 -9.42 1.11 8.97
CA GLY A 11 -10.65 0.68 9.64
C GLY A 11 -10.51 0.65 11.16
N ASP A 12 -11.64 0.49 11.85
CA ASP A 12 -11.71 0.36 13.32
C ASP A 12 -11.05 1.53 14.10
N GLY A 13 -11.00 2.72 13.49
CA GLY A 13 -10.34 3.90 14.05
C GLY A 13 -8.80 3.86 14.01
N GLN A 14 -8.20 2.86 13.36
CA GLN A 14 -6.77 2.78 13.10
C GLN A 14 -6.42 3.53 11.83
N ARG A 15 -5.29 4.25 11.85
CA ARG A 15 -4.82 5.01 10.68
C ARG A 15 -3.30 5.11 10.65
N ILE A 16 -2.75 5.26 9.45
CA ILE A 16 -1.33 5.55 9.22
C ILE A 16 -1.21 7.02 8.87
N GLU A 17 -0.55 7.80 9.71
CA GLU A 17 -0.28 9.21 9.40
C GLU A 17 0.70 9.33 8.22
N LEU A 18 0.36 10.21 7.29
CA LEU A 18 1.17 10.54 6.12
C LEU A 18 1.91 11.85 6.39
N PRO A 19 3.22 11.79 6.72
CA PRO A 19 3.98 13.00 6.94
C PRO A 19 4.17 13.76 5.61
N PRO A 20 4.45 15.06 5.65
CA PRO A 20 4.89 15.79 4.48
C PRO A 20 6.10 15.12 3.84
N ILE A 21 6.08 14.97 2.52
CA ILE A 21 7.16 14.37 1.74
C ILE A 21 7.73 15.36 0.73
N ASP A 22 9.06 15.37 0.60
CA ASP A 22 9.77 16.11 -0.44
C ASP A 22 9.97 15.20 -1.66
N ILE A 23 9.16 15.43 -2.70
CA ILE A 23 9.17 14.59 -3.90
C ILE A 23 10.29 15.08 -4.84
N LYS A 24 11.40 14.36 -4.80
CA LYS A 24 12.51 14.51 -5.75
C LYS A 24 12.52 13.30 -6.69
N PRO A 25 12.27 13.44 -8.00
CA PRO A 25 12.16 12.30 -8.93
C PRO A 25 13.33 11.32 -8.86
N SER A 26 14.56 11.81 -8.64
CA SER A 26 15.77 10.99 -8.49
C SER A 26 15.86 10.22 -7.15
N LYS A 27 14.89 10.39 -6.26
CA LYS A 27 14.83 9.80 -4.92
C LYS A 27 13.51 9.07 -4.64
N VAL A 28 12.79 8.69 -5.68
CA VAL A 28 11.52 7.95 -5.57
C VAL A 28 11.73 6.50 -6.00
N LEU A 29 11.25 5.57 -5.18
CA LEU A 29 11.23 4.14 -5.48
C LEU A 29 9.86 3.73 -6.03
N ASP A 30 9.82 3.13 -7.23
CA ASP A 30 8.58 2.56 -7.78
C ASP A 30 8.28 1.21 -7.10
N MET A 31 7.28 1.21 -6.20
CA MET A 31 6.92 0.06 -5.37
C MET A 31 6.23 -1.04 -6.19
N ASP A 32 5.45 -0.66 -7.21
CA ASP A 32 4.71 -1.62 -8.04
C ASP A 32 5.68 -2.46 -8.89
N ALA A 33 6.81 -1.86 -9.28
CA ALA A 33 7.86 -2.55 -10.02
C ALA A 33 8.65 -3.57 -9.17
N LEU A 34 8.69 -3.41 -7.84
CA LEU A 34 9.48 -4.29 -6.96
C LEU A 34 8.88 -5.69 -6.83
N VAL A 35 7.55 -5.75 -6.69
CA VAL A 35 6.83 -7.00 -6.47
C VAL A 35 5.50 -6.99 -7.25
N PRO A 36 5.51 -7.27 -8.56
CA PRO A 36 4.29 -7.28 -9.37
C PRO A 36 3.21 -8.24 -8.87
N GLY A 37 3.62 -9.29 -8.14
CA GLY A 37 2.72 -10.29 -7.57
C GLY A 37 1.72 -9.77 -6.53
N ILE A 38 1.85 -8.52 -6.07
CA ILE A 38 0.88 -7.89 -5.17
C ILE A 38 -0.35 -7.32 -5.92
N ALA A 39 -0.29 -7.19 -7.25
CA ALA A 39 -1.35 -6.53 -8.02
C ALA A 39 -2.77 -7.08 -7.77
N PRO A 40 -2.98 -8.42 -7.64
CA PRO A 40 -4.30 -8.96 -7.32
C PRO A 40 -4.86 -8.53 -5.96
N LEU A 41 -3.98 -8.17 -5.01
CA LEU A 41 -4.44 -7.61 -3.73
C LEU A 41 -5.04 -6.23 -3.94
N TRP A 42 -4.39 -5.37 -4.72
CA TRP A 42 -4.94 -4.06 -5.06
C TRP A 42 -6.29 -4.17 -5.76
N ASP A 43 -6.43 -5.09 -6.72
CA ASP A 43 -7.71 -5.35 -7.38
C ASP A 43 -8.81 -5.79 -6.39
N ALA A 44 -8.44 -6.54 -5.35
CA ALA A 44 -9.38 -7.02 -4.34
C ALA A 44 -9.77 -5.95 -3.30
N LEU A 45 -8.93 -4.94 -3.09
CA LEU A 45 -9.14 -3.88 -2.09
C LEU A 45 -9.74 -2.60 -2.68
N GLU A 46 -9.63 -2.37 -3.99
CA GLU A 46 -10.23 -1.20 -4.68
C GLU A 46 -11.76 -1.33 -4.76
N THR A 47 -12.45 -1.03 -3.66
CA THR A 47 -13.91 -1.23 -3.52
C THR A 47 -14.69 0.03 -3.20
N LEU A 48 -14.04 1.10 -2.75
CA LEU A 48 -14.71 2.33 -2.30
C LEU A 48 -14.92 3.33 -3.44
N CYS A 49 -14.02 3.33 -4.42
CA CYS A 49 -13.98 4.25 -5.55
C CYS A 49 -13.09 3.64 -6.65
N VAL A 50 -12.61 4.45 -7.59
CA VAL A 50 -11.52 4.10 -8.51
C VAL A 50 -10.26 4.89 -8.15
N ALA A 51 -9.10 4.24 -8.15
CA ALA A 51 -7.82 4.82 -7.76
C ALA A 51 -7.43 6.03 -8.61
N GLY A 52 -7.86 6.08 -9.87
CA GLY A 52 -7.67 7.24 -10.75
C GLY A 52 -8.35 8.52 -10.24
N CYS A 53 -9.46 8.38 -9.49
CA CYS A 53 -10.21 9.49 -8.92
C CYS A 53 -9.81 9.74 -7.45
N CYS A 54 -9.88 8.69 -6.62
CA CYS A 54 -9.74 8.81 -5.18
C CYS A 54 -8.33 8.47 -4.66
N GLY A 55 -7.42 8.00 -5.51
CA GLY A 55 -6.08 7.61 -5.07
C GLY A 55 -6.12 6.41 -4.13
N ILE A 56 -5.32 6.47 -3.07
CA ILE A 56 -5.25 5.42 -2.05
C ILE A 56 -6.57 5.26 -1.27
N ASP A 57 -7.42 6.28 -1.25
CA ASP A 57 -8.73 6.26 -0.58
C ASP A 57 -9.79 5.46 -1.37
N ALA A 58 -9.45 5.01 -2.59
CA ALA A 58 -10.27 4.05 -3.32
C ALA A 58 -10.22 2.64 -2.71
N PHE A 59 -9.23 2.38 -1.86
CA PHE A 59 -8.95 1.06 -1.32
C PHE A 59 -9.46 0.95 0.11
N ASP A 60 -10.17 -0.14 0.41
CA ASP A 60 -10.60 -0.46 1.76
C ASP A 60 -9.58 -1.39 2.42
N PHE A 61 -8.82 -0.84 3.36
CA PHE A 61 -7.81 -1.57 4.14
C PHE A 61 -8.34 -2.11 5.47
N SER A 62 -9.66 -2.10 5.68
CA SER A 62 -10.28 -2.62 6.91
C SER A 62 -10.04 -4.11 7.10
N ASN A 63 -10.09 -4.54 8.35
CA ASN A 63 -9.97 -5.95 8.72
C ASN A 63 -11.03 -6.83 8.01
N GLU A 64 -12.25 -6.30 7.82
CA GLU A 64 -13.33 -6.98 7.13
C GLU A 64 -13.00 -7.21 5.65
N GLN A 65 -12.59 -6.15 4.94
CA GLN A 65 -12.24 -6.26 3.53
C GLN A 65 -11.00 -7.14 3.31
N LEU A 66 -10.00 -7.06 4.20
CA LEU A 66 -8.83 -7.94 4.15
C LEU A 66 -9.21 -9.41 4.35
N ALA A 67 -10.16 -9.72 5.24
CA ALA A 67 -10.68 -11.07 5.39
C ALA A 67 -11.41 -11.56 4.14
N ILE A 68 -12.14 -10.68 3.44
CA ILE A 68 -12.77 -10.98 2.14
C ILE A 68 -11.70 -11.25 1.07
N ALA A 69 -10.69 -10.39 0.95
CA ALA A 69 -9.61 -10.54 -0.02
C ALA A 69 -8.82 -11.84 0.21
N ARG A 70 -8.51 -12.17 1.46
CA ARG A 70 -7.81 -13.42 1.84
C ARG A 70 -8.54 -14.68 1.39
N ARG A 71 -9.88 -14.68 1.39
CA ARG A 71 -10.67 -15.84 0.91
C ARG A 71 -10.61 -16.02 -0.62
N LYS A 72 -10.30 -14.96 -1.36
CA LYS A 72 -10.26 -14.95 -2.83
C LYS A 72 -8.85 -15.16 -3.38
N LEU A 73 -7.82 -14.88 -2.58
CA LEU A 73 -6.42 -14.90 -2.98
C LEU A 73 -5.70 -16.08 -2.34
N ASP A 74 -4.63 -16.55 -2.98
CA ASP A 74 -3.70 -17.49 -2.35
C ASP A 74 -2.97 -16.77 -1.20
N ALA A 75 -3.39 -17.05 0.03
CA ALA A 75 -2.89 -16.38 1.22
C ALA A 75 -1.39 -16.61 1.43
N ALA A 76 -0.89 -17.83 1.17
CA ALA A 76 0.52 -18.16 1.36
C ALA A 76 1.40 -17.41 0.35
N ASN A 77 0.99 -17.39 -0.92
CA ASN A 77 1.67 -16.59 -1.94
C ASN A 77 1.60 -15.10 -1.60
N MET A 78 0.44 -14.58 -1.19
CA MET A 78 0.28 -13.16 -0.88
C MET A 78 1.16 -12.73 0.31
N HIS A 79 1.20 -13.53 1.38
CA HIS A 79 2.10 -13.31 2.51
C HIS A 79 3.57 -13.27 2.06
N GLN A 80 3.99 -14.19 1.17
CA GLN A 80 5.34 -14.18 0.60
C GLN A 80 5.63 -12.90 -0.20
N GLN A 81 4.70 -12.45 -1.07
CA GLN A 81 4.88 -11.25 -1.87
C GLN A 81 4.95 -9.99 -0.98
N LEU A 82 4.05 -9.87 0.00
CA LEU A 82 4.05 -8.76 0.96
C LEU A 82 5.33 -8.75 1.81
N SER A 83 5.79 -9.92 2.28
CA SER A 83 7.03 -10.05 3.06
C SER A 83 8.25 -9.67 2.22
N ARG A 84 8.26 -10.04 0.93
CA ARG A 84 9.31 -9.62 -0.01
C ARG A 84 9.30 -8.10 -0.19
N LEU A 85 8.13 -7.51 -0.40
CA LEU A 85 8.01 -6.07 -0.58
C LEU A 85 8.47 -5.31 0.67
N GLN A 86 8.02 -5.72 1.85
CA GLN A 86 8.40 -5.10 3.12
C GLN A 86 9.92 -5.12 3.33
N ARG A 87 10.62 -6.20 2.98
CA ARG A 87 12.09 -6.29 3.04
C ARG A 87 12.76 -5.34 2.04
N LEU A 88 12.31 -5.34 0.78
CA LEU A 88 12.84 -4.42 -0.24
C LEU A 88 12.66 -2.95 0.16
N LEU A 89 11.54 -2.61 0.78
CA LEU A 89 11.29 -1.28 1.34
C LEU A 89 12.20 -0.99 2.55
N ALA A 90 12.54 -1.97 3.38
CA ALA A 90 13.46 -1.78 4.50
C ALA A 90 14.90 -1.53 4.02
N ASP A 91 15.32 -2.25 2.97
CA ASP A 91 16.69 -2.17 2.42
C ASP A 91 16.89 -0.95 1.51
N ALA A 92 15.81 -0.36 0.97
CA ALA A 92 15.89 0.78 0.08
C ALA A 92 16.37 2.05 0.80
N HIS A 93 17.39 2.73 0.25
CA HIS A 93 17.88 4.01 0.77
C HIS A 93 17.01 5.23 0.38
N LEU A 94 16.00 5.04 -0.48
CA LEU A 94 15.15 6.11 -0.97
C LEU A 94 14.02 6.42 0.02
N PRO A 95 13.83 7.69 0.42
CA PRO A 95 12.88 8.05 1.48
C PRO A 95 11.41 8.06 1.03
N VAL A 96 11.16 8.12 -0.28
CA VAL A 96 9.82 8.22 -0.87
C VAL A 96 9.58 7.04 -1.79
N VAL A 97 8.39 6.48 -1.73
CA VAL A 97 7.90 5.45 -2.65
C VAL A 97 6.75 6.00 -3.47
N VAL A 98 6.61 5.49 -4.69
CA VAL A 98 5.44 5.71 -5.55
C VAL A 98 4.77 4.39 -5.85
N SER A 99 3.45 4.39 -5.82
CA SER A 99 2.63 3.37 -6.47
C SER A 99 1.72 4.05 -7.46
N LYS A 100 1.81 3.63 -8.72
CA LYS A 100 0.89 4.01 -9.78
C LYS A 100 -0.46 3.33 -9.58
N ARG A 101 -0.48 2.11 -9.03
CA ARG A 101 -1.71 1.37 -8.70
C ARG A 101 -2.51 2.06 -7.61
N LEU A 102 -1.85 2.49 -6.53
CA LEU A 102 -2.49 3.28 -5.47
C LEU A 102 -2.63 4.76 -5.83
N ASN A 103 -2.04 5.20 -6.96
CA ASN A 103 -1.99 6.60 -7.40
C ASN A 103 -1.51 7.57 -6.30
N GLN A 104 -0.48 7.14 -5.54
CA GLN A 104 -0.05 7.80 -4.31
C GLN A 104 1.49 7.80 -4.13
N TYR A 105 2.02 8.92 -3.66
CA TYR A 105 3.39 9.02 -3.12
C TYR A 105 3.30 8.84 -1.61
N LEU A 106 4.20 8.05 -1.04
CA LEU A 106 4.23 7.77 0.39
C LEU A 106 5.66 7.94 0.92
N ALA A 107 5.78 8.39 2.16
CA ALA A 107 7.01 8.17 2.91
C ALA A 107 7.25 6.66 2.99
N ARG A 108 8.49 6.22 2.80
CA ARG A 108 8.87 4.80 2.85
C ARG A 108 8.38 4.13 4.13
N ASP A 109 8.45 4.82 5.26
CA ASP A 109 8.02 4.27 6.55
C ASP A 109 6.49 4.14 6.66
N ALA A 110 5.70 5.02 6.04
CA ALA A 110 4.25 4.86 5.93
C ALA A 110 3.88 3.66 5.04
N ALA A 111 4.59 3.48 3.92
CA ALA A 111 4.42 2.30 3.07
C ALA A 111 4.79 0.99 3.82
N ARG A 112 5.84 1.01 4.65
CA ARG A 112 6.20 -0.13 5.51
C ARG A 112 5.14 -0.42 6.55
N GLN A 113 4.54 0.61 7.17
CA GLN A 113 3.42 0.43 8.10
C GLN A 113 2.21 -0.20 7.41
N LEU A 114 1.90 0.22 6.18
CA LEU A 114 0.85 -0.40 5.38
C LEU A 114 1.17 -1.87 5.10
N MET A 115 2.40 -2.22 4.70
CA MET A 115 2.79 -3.62 4.51
C MET A 115 2.68 -4.44 5.80
N THR A 116 3.08 -3.88 6.94
CA THR A 116 2.92 -4.52 8.26
C THR A 116 1.46 -4.77 8.57
N HIS A 117 0.57 -3.82 8.28
CA HIS A 117 -0.87 -4.00 8.44
C HIS A 117 -1.36 -5.18 7.60
N LEU A 118 -1.10 -5.16 6.29
CA LEU A 118 -1.54 -6.22 5.37
C LEU A 118 -1.01 -7.60 5.78
N LEU A 119 0.26 -7.70 6.20
CA LEU A 119 0.88 -8.96 6.63
C LEU A 119 0.22 -9.59 7.86
N ARG A 120 -0.47 -8.82 8.72
CA ARG A 120 -1.21 -9.40 9.85
C ARG A 120 -2.45 -10.18 9.41
N HIS A 121 -2.87 -10.02 8.15
CA HIS A 121 -4.11 -10.61 7.62
C HIS A 121 -3.87 -11.69 6.56
N PHE A 122 -2.64 -11.88 6.08
CA PHE A 122 -2.29 -12.91 5.10
C PHE A 122 -1.30 -13.91 5.70
#